data_AF-A0A6J8AW24-F1
#
_entry.id   AF-A0A6J8AW24-F1
#
_cell.length_a   1.000
_cell.length_b   1.000
_cell.length_c   1.000
_cell.angle_alpha   90.00
_cell.angle_beta   90.00
_cell.angle_gamma   90.00
#
_symmetry.space_group_name_H-M   'P 1'
#
loop_
_entity.id
_entity.type
_entity.pdbx_description
1 polymer ?
#
loop_
_entity_poly.entity_id
_entity_poly.type
_entity_poly.pdbx_seq_one_letter_code
_entity_poly.pdbx_strand_id
1 'polypeptide(L)'
;MLIHLDIVSEQRRYDTKTGSRLPIEHFFVPCMLSQRNDTDYLTQECTPERTLNLAFVFKGTIIPPALPNRLICACLSMWTLKEYRGSKLMFSGFVGLSFDKEHDIVVCVEGNKILLYLVHKRSKGLIVPEIATSVRECLHLTLERISEFYQSTVHETVSRQLPFHTEYSCSRFLCYLSEERIALKTDEWVCNHGDNIKHNWKVWNQEQKQKQCDPDCTGLSENALSQIPSNTELLRLSVNCETRMIHDLALHLEMEETEWSDMVVNYPRNTQMVKFLTLIGLRENNGIRFGDLAEGLREMRITTHTLCMMRRRKQVISSIPDDVLDSIPTDEILDNISPQIGKMVFQLGTELGLSIEDLENIDKCNCDLTAQSKEVLFTWRRDRLVRPTIRVLEQALVNSRKGTRCLEEVVKNVDPKTLRAVETVTDRIRDNADRIIQDIQISQILDHMMTHLVISADDRRDIEHYPRQDDQNKALLDIVIKRRELAYSVFVDGLRNYGYEDIANDLKCDTQEMSPITALVSAKNEGLSDWNVPLHKVRLQKNYLKIITDIQHESIVDHLITKEVMSVDDGKKIESGKTPQEKNRNLMDMLLRKNERGFNEFIKALRKDTIHGDLADQIEKTEVRSTDIATLHKCLK
;
A
#
# COMPACT_ATOMS: atom_id res chain seq x y z
N MET A 1 -24.72 46.05 5.89
CA MET A 1 -25.19 44.73 6.38
C MET A 1 -24.02 44.09 7.12
N LEU A 2 -23.98 44.24 8.45
CA LEU A 2 -23.01 43.74 9.46
C LEU A 2 -21.71 43.04 8.95
N ILE A 3 -20.82 43.81 8.30
CA ILE A 3 -19.41 43.44 8.07
C ILE A 3 -18.57 44.19 9.12
N HIS A 4 -18.87 43.98 10.40
CA HIS A 4 -17.94 44.28 11.49
C HIS A 4 -17.41 42.93 11.98
N LEU A 5 -16.10 42.82 11.96
CA LEU A 5 -15.26 41.65 12.17
C LEU A 5 -15.28 41.16 13.64
N ASP A 6 -16.45 40.88 14.21
CA ASP A 6 -16.59 40.07 15.42
C ASP A 6 -16.42 38.60 15.00
N ILE A 7 -15.19 38.21 14.67
CA ILE A 7 -14.92 36.89 14.09
C ILE A 7 -15.15 35.81 15.14
N VAL A 8 -16.38 35.33 15.18
CA VAL A 8 -16.78 34.05 15.75
C VAL A 8 -16.08 32.96 14.95
N SER A 9 -15.12 32.26 15.56
CA SER A 9 -14.62 31.02 14.97
C SER A 9 -15.18 29.82 15.72
N GLU A 10 -15.70 28.89 14.93
CA GLU A 10 -16.25 27.62 15.38
C GLU A 10 -15.10 26.65 15.63
N GLN A 11 -14.91 26.24 16.89
CA GLN A 11 -13.96 25.19 17.22
C GLN A 11 -14.52 23.84 16.75
N ARG A 12 -13.98 23.30 15.66
CA ARG A 12 -14.34 21.96 15.17
C ARG A 12 -13.41 20.92 15.80
N ARG A 13 -13.88 20.23 16.84
CA ARG A 13 -13.16 19.09 17.43
C ARG A 13 -13.77 17.78 16.94
N TYR A 14 -12.93 16.76 16.84
CA TYR A 14 -13.32 15.40 16.49
C TYR A 14 -12.91 14.47 17.62
N ASP A 15 -13.79 13.55 17.97
CA ASP A 15 -13.47 12.46 18.89
C ASP A 15 -12.48 11.52 18.20
N THR A 16 -11.33 11.27 18.84
CA THR A 16 -10.22 10.52 18.23
C THR A 16 -10.50 9.03 18.07
N LYS A 17 -11.47 8.48 18.83
CA LYS A 17 -11.82 7.05 18.77
C LYS A 17 -12.90 6.77 17.74
N THR A 18 -13.87 7.68 17.63
CA THR A 18 -15.07 7.51 16.81
C THR A 18 -15.03 8.30 15.51
N GLY A 19 -14.12 9.28 15.39
CA GLY A 19 -14.08 10.24 14.28
C GLY A 19 -15.28 11.19 14.25
N SER A 20 -16.20 11.09 15.20
CA SER A 20 -17.41 11.91 15.24
C SER A 20 -17.08 13.34 15.65
N ARG A 21 -17.83 14.30 15.10
CA ARG A 21 -17.68 15.71 15.43
C ARG A 21 -18.21 15.94 16.85
N LEU A 22 -17.36 16.46 17.74
CA LEU A 22 -17.77 16.85 19.08
C LEU A 22 -18.68 18.08 19.03
N PRO A 23 -19.66 18.20 19.95
CA PRO A 23 -20.50 19.40 20.07
C PRO A 23 -19.64 20.65 20.25
N ILE A 24 -20.08 21.77 19.70
CA ILE A 24 -19.41 23.06 19.86
C ILE A 24 -19.67 23.52 21.29
N GLU A 25 -18.64 23.53 22.12
CA GLU A 25 -18.77 23.98 23.52
C GLU A 25 -18.60 25.50 23.65
N HIS A 26 -17.80 26.12 22.77
CA HIS A 26 -17.42 27.53 22.89
C HIS A 26 -17.26 28.20 21.51
N PHE A 27 -17.48 29.51 21.48
CA PHE A 27 -17.17 30.37 20.34
C PHE A 27 -15.99 31.26 20.68
N PHE A 28 -15.02 31.36 19.76
CA PHE A 28 -13.94 32.33 19.89
C PHE A 28 -14.46 33.70 19.49
N VAL A 29 -14.51 34.65 20.42
CA VAL A 29 -14.94 36.04 20.15
C VAL A 29 -13.81 36.99 20.58
N PRO A 30 -12.94 37.43 19.65
CA PRO A 30 -11.73 38.19 20.00
C PRO A 30 -12.01 39.45 20.82
N CYS A 31 -13.12 40.15 20.54
CA CYS A 31 -13.50 41.39 21.25
C CYS A 31 -13.94 41.17 22.70
N MET A 32 -14.21 39.92 23.11
CA MET A 32 -14.53 39.56 24.49
C MET A 32 -13.30 39.12 25.31
N LEU A 33 -12.13 39.00 24.68
CA LEU A 33 -10.90 38.63 25.37
C LEU A 33 -10.28 39.85 26.04
N SER A 34 -9.65 39.66 27.21
CA SER A 34 -8.81 40.71 27.79
C SER A 34 -7.72 41.09 26.79
N GLN A 35 -7.50 42.40 26.63
CA GLN A 35 -6.49 42.94 25.71
C GLN A 35 -5.07 42.72 26.23
N ARG A 36 -4.91 42.47 27.54
CA ARG A 36 -3.61 42.30 28.17
C ARG A 36 -3.49 40.90 28.73
N ASN A 37 -2.37 40.27 28.41
CA ASN A 37 -1.92 39.09 29.14
C ASN A 37 -1.38 39.56 30.49
N ASP A 38 -2.23 39.51 31.51
CA ASP A 38 -1.87 39.90 32.89
C ASP A 38 -1.16 38.76 33.64
N THR A 39 -0.82 37.66 32.97
CA THR A 39 -0.09 36.54 33.56
C THR A 39 1.42 36.70 33.41
N ASP A 40 2.18 36.13 34.34
CA ASP A 40 3.64 36.04 34.25
C ASP A 40 4.13 34.81 33.45
N TYR A 41 3.24 34.13 32.70
CA TYR A 41 3.57 32.86 32.03
C TYR A 41 4.72 32.97 31.04
N LEU A 42 4.72 33.98 30.16
CA LEU A 42 5.83 34.18 29.20
C LEU A 42 7.15 34.40 29.93
N THR A 43 7.13 35.16 31.02
CA THR A 43 8.35 35.49 31.78
C THR A 43 8.86 34.30 32.61
N GLN A 44 7.97 33.49 33.17
CA GLN A 44 8.32 32.38 34.07
C GLN A 44 8.58 31.06 33.33
N GLU A 45 7.78 30.76 32.30
CA GLU A 45 7.79 29.45 31.65
C GLU A 45 8.55 29.48 30.31
N CYS A 46 8.51 30.60 29.57
CA CYS A 46 9.16 30.70 28.25
C CYS A 46 10.65 31.11 28.33
N THR A 47 11.40 30.38 29.15
CA THR A 47 12.82 30.64 29.43
C THR A 47 13.75 30.10 28.33
N PRO A 48 14.94 30.70 28.11
CA PRO A 48 15.92 30.20 27.16
C PRO A 48 16.31 28.73 27.34
N GLU A 49 16.18 28.18 28.55
CA GLU A 49 16.55 26.81 28.91
C GLU A 49 15.44 25.81 28.60
N ARG A 50 14.20 26.27 28.43
CA ARG A 50 13.00 25.43 28.31
C ARG A 50 12.28 25.57 26.98
N THR A 51 12.60 26.60 26.20
CA THR A 51 11.77 26.99 25.07
C THR A 51 12.55 27.05 23.75
N LEU A 52 11.90 26.58 22.69
CA LEU A 52 12.27 26.88 21.30
C LEU A 52 11.33 27.94 20.75
N ASN A 53 11.88 28.91 20.03
CA ASN A 53 11.11 30.01 19.47
C ASN A 53 11.20 30.03 17.95
N LEU A 54 10.09 30.39 17.32
CA LEU A 54 9.93 30.59 15.89
C LEU A 54 9.06 31.85 15.67
N ALA A 55 9.27 32.56 14.58
CA ALA A 55 8.45 33.70 14.21
C ALA A 55 8.05 33.60 12.74
N PHE A 56 6.76 33.75 12.45
CA PHE A 56 6.26 33.98 11.09
C PHE A 56 6.18 35.49 10.87
N VAL A 57 6.98 36.01 9.95
CA VAL A 57 7.16 37.45 9.74
C VAL A 57 6.57 37.86 8.42
N PHE A 58 5.59 38.76 8.46
CA PHE A 58 4.89 39.25 7.28
C PHE A 58 5.61 40.46 6.68
N LYS A 59 5.64 40.57 5.35
CA LYS A 59 6.26 41.72 4.67
C LYS A 59 5.56 43.06 4.97
N GLY A 60 4.27 43.03 5.30
CA GLY A 60 3.51 44.21 5.70
C GLY A 60 3.89 44.69 7.11
N THR A 61 3.69 45.98 7.40
CA THR A 61 3.90 46.54 8.75
C THR A 61 2.83 46.14 9.76
N ILE A 62 1.66 45.71 9.27
CA ILE A 62 0.51 45.32 10.08
C ILE A 62 -0.07 44.03 9.48
N ILE A 63 -0.24 43.01 10.31
CA ILE A 63 -0.99 41.82 9.93
C ILE A 63 -2.48 42.14 10.09
N PRO A 64 -3.33 41.87 9.08
CA PRO A 64 -4.78 41.98 9.24
C PRO A 64 -5.23 41.14 10.44
N PRO A 65 -5.92 41.71 11.46
CA PRO A 65 -6.25 40.99 12.71
C PRO A 65 -7.02 39.68 12.50
N ALA A 66 -7.71 39.57 11.37
CA ALA A 66 -8.47 38.40 10.98
C ALA A 66 -7.59 37.15 10.77
N LEU A 67 -6.36 37.32 10.29
CA LEU A 67 -5.41 36.23 10.03
C LEU A 67 -4.93 35.54 11.32
N PRO A 68 -4.33 36.25 12.31
CA PRO A 68 -3.90 35.62 13.55
C PRO A 68 -5.07 35.10 14.38
N ASN A 69 -6.23 35.77 14.34
CA ASN A 69 -7.43 35.25 15.01
C ASN A 69 -7.82 33.89 14.43
N ARG A 70 -7.89 33.73 13.10
CA ARG A 70 -8.15 32.42 12.49
C ARG A 70 -7.09 31.37 12.82
N LEU A 71 -5.82 31.76 12.88
CA LEU A 71 -4.76 30.85 13.29
C LEU A 71 -4.98 30.37 14.73
N ILE A 72 -5.23 31.29 15.67
CA ILE A 72 -5.51 30.95 17.08
C ILE A 72 -6.70 30.00 17.18
N CYS A 73 -7.75 30.21 16.40
CA CYS A 73 -8.90 29.32 16.37
C CYS A 73 -8.58 27.93 15.83
N ALA A 74 -7.78 27.84 14.77
CA ALA A 74 -7.28 26.56 14.27
C ALA A 74 -6.42 25.86 15.33
N CYS A 75 -5.59 26.61 16.07
CA CYS A 75 -4.81 26.05 17.17
C CYS A 75 -5.71 25.50 18.28
N LEU A 76 -6.79 26.21 18.63
CA LEU A 76 -7.78 25.74 19.60
C LEU A 76 -8.52 24.49 19.12
N SER A 77 -8.78 24.32 17.81
CA SER A 77 -9.39 23.08 17.33
C SER A 77 -8.44 21.88 17.43
N MET A 78 -7.13 22.11 17.42
CA MET A 78 -6.09 21.07 17.51
C MET A 78 -5.67 20.75 18.95
N TRP A 79 -5.55 21.76 19.81
CA TRP A 79 -4.96 21.62 21.15
C TRP A 79 -5.85 22.20 22.25
N THR A 80 -5.63 21.71 23.47
CA THR A 80 -6.43 22.12 24.62
C THR A 80 -5.89 23.42 25.21
N LEU A 81 -6.78 24.35 25.55
CA LEU A 81 -6.40 25.61 26.18
C LEU A 81 -5.69 25.38 27.51
N LYS A 82 -4.55 26.05 27.71
CA LYS A 82 -3.75 25.93 28.92
C LYS A 82 -4.34 26.79 30.03
N GLU A 83 -4.39 26.22 31.23
CA GLU A 83 -4.65 26.95 32.46
C GLU A 83 -3.36 27.15 33.24
N TYR A 84 -3.15 28.36 33.75
CA TYR A 84 -1.98 28.73 34.53
C TYR A 84 -2.40 29.62 35.70
N ARG A 85 -2.11 29.15 36.92
CA ARG A 85 -2.51 29.81 38.19
C ARG A 85 -4.00 30.21 38.23
N GLY A 86 -4.88 29.30 37.79
CA GLY A 86 -6.33 29.54 37.77
C GLY A 86 -6.83 30.41 36.61
N SER A 87 -5.93 30.89 35.74
CA SER A 87 -6.28 31.72 34.59
C SER A 87 -6.09 30.95 33.29
N LYS A 88 -7.09 31.00 32.40
CA LYS A 88 -6.98 30.47 31.04
C LYS A 88 -6.08 31.38 30.20
N LEU A 89 -5.08 30.81 29.53
CA LEU A 89 -4.10 31.55 28.73
C LEU A 89 -4.67 31.94 27.36
N MET A 90 -5.60 32.90 27.33
CA MET A 90 -6.32 33.30 26.13
C MET A 90 -6.61 34.80 26.18
N PHE A 91 -5.88 35.57 25.38
CA PHE A 91 -5.96 37.04 25.32
C PHE A 91 -6.00 37.50 23.87
N SER A 92 -6.27 38.78 23.63
CA SER A 92 -6.22 39.33 22.26
C SER A 92 -4.83 39.14 21.66
N GLY A 93 -4.75 38.38 20.56
CA GLY A 93 -3.48 38.04 19.90
C GLY A 93 -2.56 37.10 20.69
N PHE A 94 -3.07 36.39 21.70
CA PHE A 94 -2.27 35.45 22.50
C PHE A 94 -3.07 34.20 22.87
N VAL A 95 -2.47 33.02 22.71
CA VAL A 95 -3.03 31.77 23.22
C VAL A 95 -1.91 30.84 23.73
N GLY A 96 -2.11 30.29 24.92
CA GLY A 96 -1.31 29.21 25.49
C GLY A 96 -2.10 27.89 25.45
N LEU A 97 -1.46 26.83 24.97
CA LEU A 97 -2.08 25.55 24.65
C LEU A 97 -1.25 24.40 25.25
N SER A 98 -1.91 23.38 25.76
CA SER A 98 -1.27 22.11 26.14
C SER A 98 -1.14 21.24 24.89
N PHE A 99 0.09 20.97 24.45
CA PHE A 99 0.35 20.09 23.31
C PHE A 99 0.33 18.62 23.74
N ASP A 100 1.08 18.29 24.79
CA ASP A 100 1.07 16.97 25.43
C ASP A 100 1.33 17.08 26.94
N LYS A 101 1.77 15.98 27.57
CA LYS A 101 2.06 15.93 29.01
C LYS A 101 3.33 16.71 29.41
N GLU A 102 4.27 16.91 28.51
CA GLU A 102 5.58 17.52 28.77
C GLU A 102 5.78 18.85 28.02
N HIS A 103 4.91 19.17 27.06
CA HIS A 103 5.04 20.33 26.17
C HIS A 103 3.81 21.23 26.18
N ASP A 104 4.07 22.54 26.18
CA ASP A 104 3.08 23.59 25.94
C ASP A 104 3.46 24.34 24.63
N ILE A 105 2.44 24.86 23.93
CA ILE A 105 2.59 25.74 22.76
C ILE A 105 2.04 27.11 23.12
N VAL A 106 2.78 28.17 22.80
CA VAL A 106 2.28 29.54 22.90
C VAL A 106 2.34 30.20 21.53
N VAL A 107 1.23 30.80 21.11
CA VAL A 107 1.16 31.64 19.91
C VAL A 107 0.86 33.07 20.35
N CYS A 108 1.69 34.02 19.94
CA CYS A 108 1.58 35.42 20.30
C CYS A 108 1.76 36.30 19.06
N VAL A 109 0.99 37.38 18.94
CA VAL A 109 1.03 38.32 17.82
C VAL A 109 1.68 39.61 18.27
N GLU A 110 2.78 39.99 17.62
CA GLU A 110 3.53 41.21 17.91
C GLU A 110 3.80 41.98 16.61
N GLY A 111 3.07 43.07 16.39
CA GLY A 111 3.21 43.91 15.20
C GLY A 111 2.95 43.14 13.91
N ASN A 112 4.01 42.91 13.12
CA ASN A 112 3.96 42.13 11.89
C ASN A 112 4.44 40.67 12.04
N LYS A 113 4.55 40.18 13.28
CA LYS A 113 5.05 38.84 13.58
C LYS A 113 4.01 38.02 14.31
N ILE A 114 4.00 36.72 14.01
CA ILE A 114 3.34 35.70 14.82
C ILE A 114 4.45 34.85 15.43
N LEU A 115 4.64 35.01 16.74
CA LEU A 115 5.61 34.29 17.53
C LEU A 115 5.02 32.95 18.00
N LEU A 116 5.83 31.91 17.88
CA LEU A 116 5.53 30.55 18.33
C LEU A 116 6.60 30.14 19.33
N TYR A 117 6.15 29.73 20.52
CA TYR A 117 6.99 29.17 21.57
C TYR A 117 6.60 27.72 21.79
N LEU A 118 7.54 26.80 21.65
CA LEU A 118 7.40 25.41 22.07
C LEU A 118 8.16 25.22 23.38
N VAL A 119 7.40 25.07 24.47
CA VAL A 119 7.91 25.07 25.84
C VAL A 119 7.93 23.64 26.37
N HIS A 120 9.08 23.14 26.78
CA HIS A 120 9.20 21.88 27.51
C HIS A 120 9.19 22.15 29.03
N LYS A 121 8.38 21.39 29.77
CA LYS A 121 8.18 21.59 31.22
C LYS A 121 9.47 21.51 32.03
N ARG A 122 10.43 20.69 31.61
CA ARG A 122 11.76 20.54 32.23
C ARG A 122 12.91 21.27 31.54
N SER A 123 13.21 20.95 30.27
CA SER A 123 14.34 21.53 29.53
C SER A 123 14.13 21.42 28.02
N LYS A 124 14.58 22.41 27.25
CA LYS A 124 14.49 22.43 25.79
C LYS A 124 15.30 21.32 25.12
N GLY A 125 16.35 20.82 25.77
CA GLY A 125 17.18 19.72 25.24
C GLY A 125 16.41 18.40 25.14
N LEU A 126 15.26 18.30 25.79
CA LEU A 126 14.35 17.16 25.73
C LEU A 126 13.26 17.33 24.66
N ILE A 127 13.21 18.48 23.97
CA ILE A 127 12.31 18.66 22.84
C ILE A 127 12.84 17.85 21.67
N VAL A 128 12.12 16.79 21.35
CA VAL A 128 12.38 15.92 20.21
C VAL A 128 12.22 16.75 18.92
N PRO A 129 13.23 16.83 18.04
CA PRO A 129 13.17 17.64 16.82
C PRO A 129 11.99 17.36 15.89
N GLU A 130 11.51 16.12 15.85
CA GLU A 130 10.35 15.70 15.09
C GLU A 130 9.07 16.41 15.60
N ILE A 131 8.94 16.63 16.92
CA ILE A 131 7.81 17.37 17.51
C ILE A 131 7.85 18.83 17.06
N ALA A 132 9.02 19.48 17.19
CA ALA A 132 9.18 20.87 16.80
C ALA A 132 8.91 21.06 15.30
N THR A 133 9.45 20.20 14.46
CA THR A 133 9.23 20.21 13.01
C THR A 133 7.75 20.01 12.68
N SER A 134 7.08 19.05 13.31
CA SER A 134 5.64 18.79 13.11
C SER A 134 4.78 19.98 13.51
N VAL A 135 5.06 20.62 14.65
CA VAL A 135 4.34 21.82 15.12
C VAL A 135 4.54 22.98 14.15
N ARG A 136 5.79 23.21 13.70
CA ARG A 136 6.10 24.25 12.70
C ARG A 136 5.32 24.02 11.41
N GLU A 137 5.38 22.84 10.83
CA GLU A 137 4.74 22.52 9.55
C GLU A 137 3.23 22.62 9.64
N CYS A 138 2.64 22.13 10.73
CA CYS A 138 1.22 22.25 11.01
C CYS A 138 0.78 23.73 11.00
N LEU A 139 1.51 24.60 11.72
CA LEU A 139 1.19 26.01 11.81
C LEU A 139 1.49 26.78 10.52
N HIS A 140 2.58 26.45 9.83
CA HIS A 140 2.94 27.01 8.53
C HIS A 140 1.84 26.73 7.49
N LEU A 141 1.47 25.46 7.32
CA LEU A 141 0.41 25.06 6.38
C LEU A 141 -0.94 25.67 6.74
N THR A 142 -1.23 25.79 8.03
CA THR A 142 -2.46 26.46 8.50
C THR A 142 -2.44 27.94 8.13
N LEU A 143 -1.32 28.64 8.33
CA LEU A 143 -1.15 30.04 7.94
C LEU A 143 -1.20 30.24 6.42
N GLU A 144 -0.60 29.36 5.63
CA GLU A 144 -0.67 29.38 4.17
C GLU A 144 -2.13 29.28 3.71
N ARG A 145 -2.88 28.29 4.18
CA ARG A 145 -4.30 28.12 3.82
C ARG A 145 -5.17 29.30 4.23
N ILE A 146 -4.94 29.86 5.43
CA ILE A 146 -5.64 31.06 5.87
C ILE A 146 -5.32 32.22 4.93
N SER A 147 -4.05 32.37 4.56
CA SER A 147 -3.58 33.43 3.66
C SER A 147 -4.15 33.28 2.25
N GLU A 148 -4.15 32.07 1.69
CA GLU A 148 -4.77 31.72 0.41
C GLU A 148 -6.26 32.03 0.41
N PHE A 149 -6.98 31.64 1.47
CA PHE A 149 -8.40 31.95 1.62
C PHE A 149 -8.66 33.47 1.57
N TYR A 150 -7.83 34.26 2.25
CA TYR A 150 -7.98 35.72 2.22
C TYR A 150 -7.65 36.30 0.85
N GLN A 151 -6.65 35.75 0.16
CA GLN A 151 -6.31 36.13 -1.21
C GLN A 151 -7.46 35.82 -2.18
N SER A 152 -8.13 34.68 -2.05
CA SER A 152 -9.24 34.31 -2.93
C SER A 152 -10.52 35.12 -2.67
N THR A 153 -10.70 35.63 -1.44
CA THR A 153 -11.94 36.31 -1.03
C THR A 153 -11.88 37.83 -1.20
N VAL A 154 -10.68 38.44 -1.18
CA VAL A 154 -10.49 39.89 -1.31
C VAL A 154 -10.22 40.24 -2.78
N HIS A 155 -11.24 40.72 -3.49
CA HIS A 155 -11.19 41.06 -4.92
C HIS A 155 -10.04 42.04 -5.31
N GLU A 156 -9.22 41.60 -6.28
CA GLU A 156 -8.33 42.26 -7.27
C GLU A 156 -7.51 43.51 -6.93
N THR A 157 -7.95 44.43 -6.06
CA THR A 157 -7.25 45.72 -5.84
C THR A 157 -6.12 45.63 -4.82
N VAL A 158 -5.99 44.52 -4.09
CA VAL A 158 -4.87 44.23 -3.18
C VAL A 158 -4.24 42.90 -3.58
N SER A 159 -3.82 42.78 -4.83
CA SER A 159 -3.06 41.62 -5.35
C SER A 159 -1.60 41.63 -4.86
N ARG A 160 -1.43 41.72 -3.53
CA ARG A 160 -0.18 41.35 -2.89
C ARG A 160 -0.51 40.10 -2.10
N GLN A 161 0.18 39.01 -2.41
CA GLN A 161 0.32 37.88 -1.49
C GLN A 161 0.52 38.45 -0.07
N LEU A 162 0.09 37.73 0.95
CA LEU A 162 0.53 37.99 2.32
C LEU A 162 1.77 37.10 2.58
N PRO A 163 2.90 37.25 1.85
CA PRO A 163 4.02 36.36 2.04
C PRO A 163 4.54 36.61 3.45
N PHE A 164 4.69 35.52 4.16
CA PHE A 164 5.44 35.49 5.38
C PHE A 164 6.66 34.60 5.15
N HIS A 165 7.73 34.89 5.86
CA HIS A 165 8.89 34.02 5.97
C HIS A 165 9.09 33.65 7.43
N THR A 166 9.95 32.67 7.66
CA THR A 166 10.24 32.19 9.01
C THR A 166 11.53 32.83 9.54
N GLU A 167 11.47 33.38 10.73
CA GLU A 167 12.61 33.88 11.50
C GLU A 167 12.75 33.11 12.81
N TYR A 168 13.98 33.00 13.33
CA TYR A 168 14.27 32.30 14.58
C TYR A 168 14.66 33.33 15.63
N SER A 169 13.95 33.31 16.76
CA SER A 169 14.13 34.30 17.81
C SER A 169 14.97 33.76 18.97
N CYS A 170 15.90 34.55 19.50
CA CYS A 170 16.39 34.28 20.85
C CYS A 170 15.26 34.57 21.84
N SER A 171 15.16 33.87 22.96
CA SER A 171 14.09 34.04 23.97
C SER A 171 13.94 35.45 24.54
N ARG A 172 14.85 36.38 24.22
CA ARG A 172 14.67 37.81 24.42
C ARG A 172 14.20 38.45 23.10
N PHE A 173 13.04 39.10 23.15
CA PHE A 173 12.17 39.66 22.08
C PHE A 173 12.82 40.47 20.93
N LEU A 174 14.14 40.68 20.91
CA LEU A 174 14.82 41.62 20.02
C LEU A 174 15.82 41.01 19.04
N CYS A 175 16.08 39.69 19.08
CA CYS A 175 17.02 39.07 18.14
C CYS A 175 16.35 38.04 17.25
N TYR A 176 16.31 38.33 15.95
CA TYR A 176 15.78 37.45 14.92
C TYR A 176 16.86 37.09 13.91
N LEU A 177 16.94 35.82 13.55
CA LEU A 177 17.80 35.32 12.49
C LEU A 177 16.91 34.84 11.34
N SER A 178 17.08 35.43 10.15
CA SER A 178 16.38 34.97 8.95
C SER A 178 16.90 33.60 8.51
N GLU A 179 16.03 32.83 7.87
CA GLU A 179 16.36 31.51 7.31
C GLU A 179 17.56 31.58 6.31
N GLU A 180 17.65 32.64 5.52
CA GLU A 180 18.78 32.90 4.62
C GLU A 180 20.12 33.01 5.35
N ARG A 181 20.15 33.67 6.52
CA ARG A 181 21.36 33.81 7.34
C ARG A 181 21.73 32.53 8.07
N ILE A 182 20.73 31.69 8.33
CA ILE A 182 20.91 30.38 8.94
C ILE A 182 21.59 29.41 7.98
N ALA A 183 21.23 29.43 6.70
CA ALA A 183 21.84 28.59 5.67
C ALA A 183 23.38 28.78 5.58
N LEU A 184 23.88 29.94 6.02
CA LEU A 184 25.31 30.29 5.97
C LEU A 184 26.09 29.95 7.26
N LYS A 185 25.45 29.51 8.34
CA LYS A 185 26.10 29.31 9.64
C LYS A 185 26.23 27.84 10.05
N THR A 186 27.31 27.56 10.79
CA THR A 186 27.55 26.29 11.50
C THR A 186 26.41 25.96 12.48
N ASP A 187 26.38 24.72 12.97
CA ASP A 187 25.32 24.07 13.76
C ASP A 187 24.72 24.87 14.92
N GLU A 188 25.38 25.92 15.38
CA GLU A 188 24.98 26.75 16.51
C GLU A 188 24.96 28.23 16.13
N TRP A 189 23.87 28.90 16.49
CA TRP A 189 23.82 30.36 16.46
C TRP A 189 24.04 30.91 17.87
N VAL A 190 25.07 31.74 18.03
CA VAL A 190 25.29 32.57 19.22
C VAL A 190 24.66 33.93 18.97
N CYS A 191 23.72 34.31 19.83
CA CYS A 191 23.08 35.61 19.80
C CYS A 191 24.04 36.69 20.33
N ASN A 192 24.03 37.90 19.74
CA ASN A 192 24.91 39.00 20.14
C ASN A 192 24.55 39.64 21.50
N HIS A 193 23.47 39.20 22.17
CA HIS A 193 22.98 39.77 23.41
C HIS A 193 23.71 39.28 24.69
N GLY A 194 25.02 38.99 24.59
CA GLY A 194 25.91 38.84 25.74
C GLY A 194 25.92 37.51 26.49
N ASP A 195 24.91 36.64 26.31
CA ASP A 195 24.76 35.46 27.20
C ASP A 195 25.34 34.13 26.65
N ASN A 196 26.08 34.12 25.54
CA ASN A 196 26.62 32.88 24.92
C ASN A 196 25.56 31.75 24.78
N ILE A 197 24.27 32.09 24.70
CA ILE A 197 23.20 31.12 24.60
C ILE A 197 23.25 30.53 23.20
N LYS A 198 23.56 29.23 23.13
CA LYS A 198 23.51 28.45 21.91
C LYS A 198 22.06 28.13 21.58
N HIS A 199 21.61 28.59 20.41
CA HIS A 199 20.30 28.26 19.87
C HIS A 199 20.44 27.14 18.84
N ASN A 200 19.75 26.03 19.08
CA ASN A 200 19.68 24.91 18.15
C ASN A 200 18.48 25.10 17.21
N TRP A 201 18.64 25.97 16.22
CA TRP A 201 17.59 26.22 15.22
C TRP A 201 17.28 24.98 14.37
N LYS A 202 18.24 24.03 14.27
CA LYS A 202 18.09 22.79 13.49
C LYS A 202 16.97 21.91 14.00
N VAL A 203 16.56 22.07 15.26
CA VAL A 203 15.44 21.35 15.87
C VAL A 203 14.13 21.63 15.11
N TRP A 204 13.96 22.82 14.53
CA TRP A 204 12.78 23.18 13.73
C TRP A 204 12.83 22.68 12.27
N ASN A 205 14.03 22.39 11.75
CA ASN A 205 14.28 22.13 10.32
C ASN A 205 14.97 20.79 10.07
N GLN A 206 14.75 19.79 10.92
CA GLN A 206 15.43 18.51 10.83
C GLN A 206 15.21 17.85 9.44
N GLU A 207 14.04 18.07 8.84
CA GLU A 207 13.74 17.60 7.48
C GLU A 207 14.57 18.26 6.38
N GLN A 208 14.96 19.53 6.51
CA GLN A 208 15.75 20.20 5.47
C GLN A 208 17.15 19.58 5.34
N LYS A 209 17.72 19.03 6.43
CA LYS A 209 18.97 18.26 6.37
C LYS A 209 18.83 16.95 5.60
N GLN A 210 17.68 16.27 5.68
CA GLN A 210 17.42 15.08 4.88
C GLN A 210 17.19 15.41 3.39
N LYS A 211 16.87 16.67 3.09
CA LYS A 211 16.62 17.18 1.73
C LYS A 211 17.87 17.76 1.05
N GLN A 212 19.01 17.81 1.73
CA GLN A 212 20.23 18.32 1.12
C GLN A 212 21.12 17.15 0.71
N CYS A 213 21.56 17.19 -0.54
CA CYS A 213 22.67 16.35 -0.94
C CYS A 213 23.91 16.72 -0.11
N ASP A 214 24.95 15.88 -0.17
CA ASP A 214 26.25 16.27 0.36
C ASP A 214 26.61 17.66 -0.19
N PRO A 215 27.16 18.60 0.62
CA PRO A 215 27.63 19.90 0.11
C PRO A 215 28.49 19.79 -1.15
N ASP A 216 29.23 18.69 -1.31
CA ASP A 216 30.09 18.41 -2.47
C ASP A 216 29.37 17.64 -3.60
N CYS A 217 28.05 17.48 -3.52
CA CYS A 217 27.29 16.81 -4.56
C CYS A 217 27.30 17.66 -5.84
N THR A 218 27.69 17.06 -6.95
CA THR A 218 27.70 17.71 -8.26
C THR A 218 26.40 17.48 -9.06
N GLY A 219 25.37 16.93 -8.42
CA GLY A 219 24.14 16.51 -9.08
C GLY A 219 24.12 15.04 -9.48
N LEU A 220 23.26 14.69 -10.45
CA LEU A 220 23.23 13.36 -11.05
C LEU A 220 24.48 13.16 -11.92
N SER A 221 25.04 11.95 -11.94
CA SER A 221 26.14 11.61 -12.85
C SER A 221 25.69 11.64 -14.31
N GLU A 222 26.61 11.81 -15.26
CA GLU A 222 26.29 11.80 -16.70
C GLU A 222 25.53 10.53 -17.12
N ASN A 223 25.94 9.37 -16.59
CA ASN A 223 25.23 8.11 -16.83
C ASN A 223 23.78 8.19 -16.30
N ALA A 224 23.58 8.73 -15.10
CA ALA A 224 22.24 8.91 -14.53
C ALA A 224 21.36 9.86 -15.37
N LEU A 225 21.93 10.94 -15.90
CA LEU A 225 21.22 11.89 -16.76
C LEU A 225 20.71 11.25 -18.06
N SER A 226 21.43 10.26 -18.58
CA SER A 226 21.02 9.54 -19.80
C SER A 226 19.88 8.52 -19.59
N GLN A 227 19.52 8.21 -18.34
CA GLN A 227 18.52 7.17 -18.04
C GLN A 227 17.09 7.70 -18.10
N ILE A 228 16.15 6.82 -18.46
CA ILE A 228 14.72 7.07 -18.40
C ILE A 228 14.26 6.90 -16.94
N PRO A 229 13.54 7.88 -16.36
CA PRO A 229 13.07 7.79 -14.98
C PRO A 229 11.98 6.73 -14.81
N SER A 230 12.09 5.92 -13.75
CA SER A 230 11.08 4.95 -13.34
C SER A 230 9.81 5.63 -12.80
N ASN A 231 8.69 4.89 -12.73
CA ASN A 231 7.44 5.38 -12.11
C ASN A 231 7.68 5.88 -10.68
N THR A 232 8.45 5.13 -9.89
CA THR A 232 8.79 5.50 -8.52
C THR A 232 9.58 6.81 -8.46
N GLU A 233 10.52 7.03 -9.39
CA GLU A 233 11.28 8.27 -9.46
C GLU A 233 10.39 9.46 -9.86
N LEU A 234 9.56 9.33 -10.90
CA LEU A 234 8.63 10.38 -11.33
C LEU A 234 7.60 10.73 -10.24
N LEU A 235 7.13 9.75 -9.48
CA LEU A 235 6.27 10.00 -8.32
C LEU A 235 7.01 10.82 -7.26
N ARG A 236 8.26 10.47 -6.94
CA ARG A 236 9.05 11.26 -5.99
C ARG A 236 9.25 12.69 -6.48
N LEU A 237 9.43 12.92 -7.78
CA LEU A 237 9.47 14.29 -8.33
C LEU A 237 8.17 15.02 -8.06
N SER A 238 7.04 14.42 -8.45
CA SER A 238 5.74 15.06 -8.30
C SER A 238 5.42 15.38 -6.84
N VAL A 239 5.82 14.54 -5.87
CA VAL A 239 5.63 14.82 -4.42
C VAL A 239 6.50 15.98 -3.93
N ASN A 240 7.67 16.19 -4.54
CA ASN A 240 8.62 17.24 -4.16
C ASN A 240 8.40 18.59 -4.86
N CYS A 241 7.56 18.61 -5.90
CA CYS A 241 7.28 19.80 -6.68
C CYS A 241 5.86 20.30 -6.44
N GLU A 242 5.71 21.62 -6.41
CA GLU A 242 4.41 22.27 -6.44
C GLU A 242 3.73 22.00 -7.80
N THR A 243 2.40 22.09 -7.84
CA THR A 243 1.63 21.87 -9.07
C THR A 243 2.03 22.83 -10.18
N ARG A 244 2.24 24.10 -9.83
CA ARG A 244 2.72 25.11 -10.77
C ARG A 244 4.10 24.76 -11.32
N MET A 245 4.99 24.21 -10.48
CA MET A 245 6.30 23.80 -10.95
C MET A 245 6.20 22.64 -11.94
N ILE A 246 5.33 21.66 -11.70
CA ILE A 246 5.13 20.55 -12.64
C ILE A 246 4.48 21.03 -13.95
N HIS A 247 3.53 21.96 -13.86
CA HIS A 247 2.93 22.61 -15.02
C HIS A 247 3.98 23.30 -15.90
N ASP A 248 4.77 24.20 -15.31
CA ASP A 248 5.77 24.98 -16.04
C ASP A 248 6.88 24.05 -16.60
N LEU A 249 7.22 22.98 -15.85
CA LEU A 249 8.14 21.93 -16.33
C LEU A 249 7.55 21.15 -17.51
N ALA A 250 6.26 20.83 -17.49
CA ALA A 250 5.60 20.12 -18.58
C ALA A 250 5.56 20.95 -19.86
N LEU A 251 5.23 22.25 -19.75
CA LEU A 251 5.29 23.18 -20.88
C LEU A 251 6.70 23.30 -21.46
N HIS A 252 7.72 23.32 -20.60
CA HIS A 252 9.11 23.34 -21.04
C HIS A 252 9.52 22.06 -21.77
N LEU A 253 8.93 20.92 -21.39
CA LEU A 253 9.13 19.62 -22.01
C LEU A 253 8.14 19.34 -23.15
N GLU A 254 7.64 20.40 -23.78
CA GLU A 254 6.81 20.40 -24.99
C GLU A 254 5.41 19.75 -24.82
N MET A 255 4.87 19.69 -23.60
CA MET A 255 3.44 19.36 -23.42
C MET A 255 2.56 20.54 -23.83
N GLU A 256 1.45 20.27 -24.53
CA GLU A 256 0.47 21.30 -24.87
C GLU A 256 -0.35 21.71 -23.63
N GLU A 257 -0.68 23.00 -23.50
CA GLU A 257 -1.53 23.55 -22.42
C GLU A 257 -2.90 22.84 -22.32
N THR A 258 -3.44 22.41 -23.47
CA THR A 258 -4.68 21.65 -23.58
C THR A 258 -4.57 20.27 -22.93
N GLU A 259 -3.46 19.57 -23.13
CA GLU A 259 -3.22 18.25 -22.52
C GLU A 259 -3.12 18.36 -20.99
N TRP A 260 -2.42 19.38 -20.48
CA TRP A 260 -2.40 19.66 -19.04
C TRP A 260 -3.79 19.97 -18.49
N SER A 261 -4.55 20.82 -19.20
CA SER A 261 -5.92 21.18 -18.81
C SER A 261 -6.83 19.96 -18.74
N ASP A 262 -6.73 19.05 -19.71
CA ASP A 262 -7.47 17.79 -19.73
C ASP A 262 -7.12 16.91 -18.52
N MET A 263 -5.85 16.82 -18.14
CA MET A 263 -5.42 16.09 -16.93
C MET A 263 -6.03 16.69 -15.66
N VAL A 264 -6.04 18.01 -15.52
CA VAL A 264 -6.65 18.71 -14.36
C VAL A 264 -8.15 18.46 -14.30
N VAL A 265 -8.84 18.45 -15.45
CA VAL A 265 -10.28 18.19 -15.56
C VAL A 265 -10.62 16.73 -15.24
N ASN A 266 -9.79 15.78 -15.67
CA ASN A 266 -10.01 14.35 -15.45
C ASN A 266 -9.75 13.92 -14.00
N TYR A 267 -8.86 14.61 -13.27
CA TYR A 267 -8.49 14.27 -11.88
C TYR A 267 -8.63 15.47 -10.91
N PRO A 268 -9.83 16.09 -10.80
CA PRO A 268 -10.00 17.37 -10.10
C PRO A 268 -9.83 17.27 -8.58
N ARG A 269 -9.89 16.05 -8.03
CA ARG A 269 -9.82 15.79 -6.58
C ARG A 269 -8.41 15.42 -6.10
N ASN A 270 -7.50 15.07 -7.02
CA ASN A 270 -6.20 14.51 -6.67
C ASN A 270 -5.08 15.22 -7.43
N THR A 271 -4.71 16.40 -6.95
CA THR A 271 -3.63 17.21 -7.51
C THR A 271 -2.29 16.46 -7.58
N GLN A 272 -2.06 15.51 -6.67
CA GLN A 272 -0.85 14.68 -6.70
C GLN A 272 -0.86 13.72 -7.89
N MET A 273 -2.01 13.12 -8.18
CA MET A 273 -2.19 12.23 -9.32
C MET A 273 -2.05 12.98 -10.65
N VAL A 274 -2.61 14.21 -10.76
CA VAL A 274 -2.38 15.08 -11.93
C VAL A 274 -0.88 15.26 -12.17
N LYS A 275 -0.13 15.74 -11.17
CA LYS A 275 1.31 15.95 -11.30
C LYS A 275 2.06 14.69 -11.74
N PHE A 276 1.67 13.53 -11.21
CA PHE A 276 2.34 12.27 -11.51
C PHE A 276 2.02 11.75 -12.91
N LEU A 277 0.74 11.74 -13.30
CA LEU A 277 0.29 11.30 -14.62
C LEU A 277 0.81 12.22 -15.73
N THR A 278 0.92 13.54 -15.48
CA THR A 278 1.60 14.46 -16.39
C THR A 278 3.03 14.03 -16.67
N LEU A 279 3.82 13.72 -15.62
CA LEU A 279 5.20 13.30 -15.79
C LEU A 279 5.33 11.94 -16.50
N ILE A 280 4.37 11.03 -16.27
CA ILE A 280 4.30 9.75 -17.00
C ILE A 280 3.99 9.97 -18.48
N GLY A 281 2.99 10.80 -18.79
CA GLY A 281 2.62 11.15 -20.17
C GLY A 281 3.80 11.76 -20.92
N LEU A 282 4.52 12.70 -20.32
CA LEU A 282 5.77 13.25 -20.87
C LEU A 282 6.80 12.16 -21.19
N ARG A 283 6.99 11.18 -20.28
CA ARG A 283 7.94 10.09 -20.49
C ARG A 283 7.52 9.17 -21.62
N GLU A 284 6.23 8.84 -21.69
CA GLU A 284 5.71 7.89 -22.66
C GLU A 284 5.59 8.50 -24.07
N ASN A 285 5.22 9.78 -24.17
CA ASN A 285 5.07 10.49 -25.43
C ASN A 285 6.41 11.01 -25.97
N ASN A 286 7.25 11.60 -25.11
CA ASN A 286 8.45 12.32 -25.53
C ASN A 286 9.75 11.57 -25.20
N GLY A 287 9.68 10.44 -24.48
CA GLY A 287 10.86 9.67 -24.11
C GLY A 287 11.79 10.39 -23.12
N ILE A 288 11.24 11.28 -22.28
CA ILE A 288 12.03 12.15 -21.40
C ILE A 288 13.01 11.35 -20.52
N ARG A 289 14.22 11.87 -20.42
CA ARG A 289 15.33 11.36 -19.60
C ARG A 289 15.57 12.30 -18.41
N PHE A 290 16.39 11.85 -17.47
CA PHE A 290 16.82 12.71 -16.37
C PHE A 290 17.55 13.98 -16.82
N GLY A 291 18.25 13.95 -17.97
CA GLY A 291 18.87 15.11 -18.60
C GLY A 291 17.87 16.21 -18.91
N ASP A 292 16.77 15.84 -19.56
CA ASP A 292 15.70 16.77 -19.96
C ASP A 292 15.00 17.37 -18.73
N LEU A 293 14.72 16.53 -17.71
CA LEU A 293 14.21 17.00 -16.42
C LEU A 293 15.17 17.97 -15.73
N ALA A 294 16.49 17.71 -15.79
CA ALA A 294 17.49 18.57 -15.17
C ALA A 294 17.61 19.93 -15.88
N GLU A 295 17.48 19.95 -17.20
CA GLU A 295 17.47 21.15 -18.01
C GLU A 295 16.24 22.01 -17.73
N GLY A 296 15.04 21.43 -17.77
CA GLY A 296 13.81 22.17 -17.45
C GLY A 296 13.80 22.72 -16.03
N LEU A 297 14.26 21.95 -15.04
CA LEU A 297 14.42 22.47 -13.67
C LEU A 297 15.42 23.63 -13.60
N ARG A 298 16.52 23.59 -14.38
CA ARG A 298 17.52 24.67 -14.42
C ARG A 298 16.96 25.95 -15.02
N GLU A 299 16.19 25.85 -16.09
CA GLU A 299 15.51 27.00 -16.72
C GLU A 299 14.52 27.66 -15.77
N MET A 300 13.88 26.86 -14.92
CA MET A 300 13.01 27.32 -13.83
C MET A 300 13.77 27.80 -12.59
N ARG A 301 15.12 27.85 -12.64
CA ARG A 301 16.02 28.20 -11.52
C ARG A 301 15.86 27.32 -10.28
N ILE A 302 15.44 26.07 -10.47
CA ILE A 302 15.34 25.05 -9.43
C ILE A 302 16.64 24.24 -9.42
N THR A 303 17.14 23.92 -8.23
CA THR A 303 18.37 23.14 -8.10
C THR A 303 18.17 21.73 -8.65
N THR A 304 19.10 21.24 -9.48
CA THR A 304 19.08 19.85 -10.00
C THR A 304 19.25 18.79 -8.90
N HIS A 305 19.61 19.19 -7.69
CA HIS A 305 19.62 18.32 -6.49
C HIS A 305 18.26 17.72 -6.16
N THR A 306 17.15 18.32 -6.63
CA THR A 306 15.82 17.72 -6.52
C THR A 306 15.79 16.32 -7.16
N LEU A 307 16.46 16.14 -8.30
CA LEU A 307 16.56 14.84 -8.98
C LEU A 307 17.45 13.85 -8.23
N CYS A 308 18.49 14.35 -7.54
CA CYS A 308 19.35 13.50 -6.71
C CYS A 308 18.57 12.94 -5.52
N MET A 309 17.73 13.77 -4.89
CA MET A 309 16.87 13.33 -3.77
C MET A 309 15.89 12.25 -4.19
N MET A 310 15.35 12.32 -5.41
CA MET A 310 14.41 11.34 -5.91
C MET A 310 15.05 9.96 -6.09
N ARG A 311 16.30 9.93 -6.56
CA ARG A 311 17.02 8.68 -6.84
C ARG A 311 17.61 8.04 -5.59
N ARG A 312 18.00 8.86 -4.60
CA ARG A 312 18.54 8.35 -3.33
C ARG A 312 17.47 7.57 -2.57
N ARG A 313 17.64 6.24 -2.50
CA ARG A 313 16.92 5.41 -1.54
C ARG A 313 17.43 5.76 -0.16
N LYS A 314 16.52 6.13 0.75
CA LYS A 314 16.89 6.33 2.15
C LYS A 314 17.23 4.96 2.73
N GLN A 315 18.45 4.80 3.22
CA GLN A 315 18.80 3.59 3.96
C GLN A 315 17.98 3.56 5.24
N VAL A 316 17.19 2.51 5.41
CA VAL A 316 16.37 2.32 6.59
C VAL A 316 17.22 1.69 7.68
N ILE A 317 17.34 2.37 8.81
CA ILE A 317 17.82 1.75 10.04
C ILE A 317 16.58 1.22 10.73
N SER A 318 16.29 -0.07 10.53
CA SER A 318 15.14 -0.70 11.14
C SER A 318 15.41 -1.07 12.60
N SER A 319 14.40 -0.90 13.45
CA SER A 319 14.40 -1.50 14.79
C SER A 319 13.74 -2.89 14.82
N ILE A 320 13.22 -3.35 13.67
CA ILE A 320 12.59 -4.66 13.52
C ILE A 320 13.70 -5.70 13.28
N PRO A 321 13.67 -6.85 13.97
CA PRO A 321 14.62 -7.94 13.72
C PRO A 321 14.61 -8.41 12.25
N ASP A 322 15.79 -8.76 11.71
CA ASP A 322 15.92 -9.15 10.29
C ASP A 322 15.05 -10.38 9.93
N ASP A 323 14.87 -11.33 10.84
CA ASP A 323 14.00 -12.51 10.62
C ASP A 323 12.53 -12.12 10.42
N VAL A 324 12.09 -11.03 11.07
CA VAL A 324 10.74 -10.48 10.90
C VAL A 324 10.67 -9.59 9.66
N LEU A 325 11.72 -8.84 9.33
CA LEU A 325 11.75 -8.02 8.12
C LEU A 325 11.57 -8.86 6.86
N ASP A 326 12.12 -10.06 6.83
CA ASP A 326 12.02 -10.94 5.65
C ASP A 326 10.73 -11.77 5.61
N SER A 327 9.87 -11.66 6.63
CA SER A 327 8.55 -12.31 6.66
C SER A 327 7.52 -11.55 5.81
N ILE A 328 6.46 -12.25 5.39
CA ILE A 328 5.31 -11.66 4.69
C ILE A 328 4.37 -11.04 5.74
N PRO A 329 3.84 -9.81 5.54
CA PRO A 329 2.92 -9.21 6.48
C PRO A 329 1.58 -9.94 6.50
N THR A 330 1.12 -10.27 7.71
CA THR A 330 -0.18 -10.92 7.95
C THR A 330 -1.35 -9.97 7.69
N ASP A 331 -2.57 -10.51 7.54
CA ASP A 331 -3.80 -9.69 7.42
C ASP A 331 -3.91 -8.69 8.57
N GLU A 332 -3.60 -9.11 9.79
CA GLU A 332 -3.62 -8.28 10.98
C GLU A 332 -2.65 -7.10 10.91
N ILE A 333 -1.43 -7.31 10.39
CA ILE A 333 -0.45 -6.22 10.19
C ILE A 333 -0.99 -5.22 9.17
N LEU A 334 -1.48 -5.71 8.04
CA LEU A 334 -2.01 -4.85 6.97
C LEU A 334 -3.24 -4.07 7.43
N ASP A 335 -4.14 -4.70 8.19
CA ASP A 335 -5.33 -4.05 8.74
C ASP A 335 -4.97 -2.99 9.79
N ASN A 336 -4.00 -3.24 10.65
CA ASN A 336 -3.58 -2.30 11.69
C ASN A 336 -2.77 -1.12 11.16
N ILE A 337 -2.05 -1.28 10.05
CA ILE A 337 -1.28 -0.20 9.44
C ILE A 337 -2.12 0.65 8.47
N SER A 338 -3.17 0.10 7.87
CA SER A 338 -4.03 0.79 6.89
C SER A 338 -4.56 2.15 7.36
N PRO A 339 -5.15 2.30 8.57
CA PRO A 339 -5.64 3.59 9.07
C PRO A 339 -4.53 4.61 9.30
N GLN A 340 -3.29 4.15 9.45
CA GLN A 340 -2.17 5.03 9.75
C GLN A 340 -1.61 5.68 8.48
N ILE A 341 -1.77 5.09 7.29
CA ILE A 341 -1.20 5.61 6.03
C ILE A 341 -1.82 6.96 5.62
N GLY A 342 -3.16 7.03 5.59
CA GLY A 342 -3.89 8.25 5.24
C GLY A 342 -3.70 8.69 3.79
N LYS A 343 -3.39 9.96 3.56
CA LYS A 343 -3.28 10.56 2.20
C LYS A 343 -2.10 10.04 1.37
N MET A 344 -1.24 9.22 1.97
CA MET A 344 -0.03 8.71 1.32
C MET A 344 -0.27 7.40 0.56
N VAL A 345 -1.51 6.91 0.52
CA VAL A 345 -1.89 5.64 -0.11
C VAL A 345 -1.36 5.49 -1.55
N PHE A 346 -1.53 6.54 -2.36
CA PHE A 346 -1.09 6.52 -3.75
C PHE A 346 0.44 6.44 -3.86
N GLN A 347 1.14 7.22 -3.03
CA GLN A 347 2.59 7.23 -3.00
C GLN A 347 3.12 5.87 -2.55
N LEU A 348 2.52 5.30 -1.51
CA LEU A 348 2.89 4.00 -0.98
C LEU A 348 2.68 2.91 -2.03
N GLY A 349 1.52 2.86 -2.70
CA GLY A 349 1.25 1.83 -3.70
C GLY A 349 2.24 1.81 -4.86
N THR A 350 2.68 2.99 -5.32
CA THR A 350 3.72 3.08 -6.36
C THR A 350 5.11 2.67 -5.84
N GLU A 351 5.44 2.99 -4.57
CA GLU A 351 6.70 2.53 -3.93
C GLU A 351 6.70 1.02 -3.68
N LEU A 352 5.53 0.42 -3.51
CA LEU A 352 5.31 -1.02 -3.42
C LEU A 352 5.33 -1.72 -4.80
N GLY A 353 5.41 -0.96 -5.89
CA GLY A 353 5.51 -1.47 -7.26
C GLY A 353 4.17 -1.78 -7.93
N LEU A 354 3.04 -1.33 -7.38
CA LEU A 354 1.75 -1.49 -8.03
C LEU A 354 1.68 -0.76 -9.37
N SER A 355 0.91 -1.32 -10.30
CA SER A 355 0.65 -0.69 -11.59
C SER A 355 -0.18 0.58 -11.43
N ILE A 356 -0.04 1.51 -12.37
CA ILE A 356 -0.84 2.74 -12.39
C ILE A 356 -2.34 2.40 -12.53
N GLU A 357 -2.66 1.39 -13.33
CA GLU A 357 -4.02 0.91 -13.52
C GLU A 357 -4.65 0.42 -12.21
N ASP A 358 -3.92 -0.35 -11.41
CA ASP A 358 -4.39 -0.79 -10.09
C ASP A 358 -4.68 0.40 -9.17
N LEU A 359 -3.78 1.38 -9.14
CA LEU A 359 -3.94 2.57 -8.30
C LEU A 359 -5.11 3.43 -8.72
N GLU A 360 -5.34 3.61 -10.03
CA GLU A 360 -6.51 4.32 -10.54
C GLU A 360 -7.81 3.59 -10.21
N ASN A 361 -7.83 2.26 -10.34
CA ASN A 361 -8.99 1.46 -10.02
C ASN A 361 -9.35 1.59 -8.53
N ILE A 362 -8.34 1.60 -7.65
CA ILE A 362 -8.53 1.82 -6.21
C ILE A 362 -9.02 3.25 -5.91
N ASP A 363 -8.49 4.27 -6.58
CA ASP A 363 -8.93 5.66 -6.39
C ASP A 363 -10.38 5.88 -6.86
N LYS A 364 -10.78 5.25 -7.98
CA LYS A 364 -12.14 5.30 -8.55
C LYS A 364 -13.21 4.67 -7.64
N CYS A 365 -12.85 3.79 -6.70
CA CYS A 365 -13.81 3.13 -5.81
C CYS A 365 -14.57 4.07 -4.85
N ASN A 366 -14.24 5.38 -4.78
CA ASN A 366 -14.90 6.38 -3.91
C ASN A 366 -15.01 5.96 -2.43
N CYS A 367 -14.16 5.04 -1.98
CA CYS A 367 -14.09 4.64 -0.57
C CYS A 367 -13.21 5.62 0.22
N ASP A 368 -13.27 5.54 1.56
CA ASP A 368 -12.42 6.37 2.40
C ASP A 368 -10.93 5.99 2.26
N LEU A 369 -10.03 6.88 2.70
CA LEU A 369 -8.57 6.68 2.60
C LEU A 369 -8.07 5.41 3.32
N THR A 370 -8.79 4.95 4.35
CA THR A 370 -8.42 3.73 5.09
C THR A 370 -8.73 2.50 4.25
N ALA A 371 -9.92 2.46 3.63
CA ALA A 371 -10.31 1.41 2.70
C ALA A 371 -9.40 1.37 1.47
N GLN A 372 -9.04 2.53 0.90
CA GLN A 372 -8.05 2.62 -0.18
C GLN A 372 -6.67 2.09 0.26
N SER A 373 -6.21 2.47 1.46
CA SER A 373 -4.93 2.01 2.00
C SER A 373 -4.90 0.49 2.18
N LYS A 374 -6.00 -0.07 2.67
CA LYS A 374 -6.20 -1.52 2.78
C LYS A 374 -6.14 -2.18 1.40
N GLU A 375 -6.90 -1.69 0.42
CA GLU A 375 -6.90 -2.30 -0.92
C GLU A 375 -5.51 -2.24 -1.56
N VAL A 376 -4.77 -1.12 -1.45
CA VAL A 376 -3.37 -1.03 -1.92
C VAL A 376 -2.49 -2.11 -1.31
N LEU A 377 -2.52 -2.26 0.02
CA LEU A 377 -1.67 -3.23 0.70
C LEU A 377 -2.02 -4.68 0.35
N PHE A 378 -3.32 -4.99 0.25
CA PHE A 378 -3.79 -6.32 -0.12
C PHE A 378 -3.54 -6.63 -1.60
N THR A 379 -3.67 -5.65 -2.50
CA THR A 379 -3.29 -5.81 -3.91
C THR A 379 -1.79 -6.06 -4.04
N TRP A 380 -0.95 -5.28 -3.34
CA TRP A 380 0.49 -5.48 -3.34
C TRP A 380 0.88 -6.86 -2.81
N ARG A 381 0.27 -7.32 -1.71
CA ARG A 381 0.55 -8.65 -1.17
C ARG A 381 0.08 -9.79 -2.10
N ARG A 382 -0.93 -9.54 -2.93
CA ARG A 382 -1.42 -10.49 -3.95
C ARG A 382 -0.56 -10.49 -5.21
N ASP A 383 0.18 -9.41 -5.47
CA ASP A 383 1.05 -9.30 -6.63
C ASP A 383 2.10 -10.40 -6.62
N ARG A 384 2.27 -11.04 -7.77
CA ARG A 384 3.11 -12.22 -7.96
C ARG A 384 4.52 -11.87 -8.40
N LEU A 385 4.77 -10.62 -8.81
CA LEU A 385 6.06 -10.18 -9.35
C LEU A 385 7.06 -9.80 -8.27
N VAL A 386 6.58 -9.37 -7.09
CA VAL A 386 7.43 -8.89 -5.99
C VAL A 386 7.09 -9.67 -4.73
N ARG A 387 8.09 -10.25 -4.06
CA ARG A 387 7.90 -10.88 -2.75
C ARG A 387 7.48 -9.81 -1.73
N PRO A 388 6.26 -9.87 -1.18
CA PRO A 388 5.75 -8.79 -0.35
C PRO A 388 6.23 -8.94 1.09
N THR A 389 7.48 -8.57 1.37
CA THR A 389 8.05 -8.69 2.73
C THR A 389 7.83 -7.44 3.58
N ILE A 390 7.90 -7.58 4.90
CA ILE A 390 7.87 -6.44 5.83
C ILE A 390 8.99 -5.45 5.52
N ARG A 391 10.16 -5.90 5.05
CA ARG A 391 11.29 -5.08 4.59
C ARG A 391 10.91 -4.19 3.42
N VAL A 392 10.23 -4.74 2.42
CA VAL A 392 9.75 -3.98 1.26
C VAL A 392 8.73 -2.94 1.69
N LEU A 393 7.78 -3.31 2.56
CA LEU A 393 6.80 -2.39 3.11
C LEU A 393 7.44 -1.26 3.93
N GLU A 394 8.40 -1.59 4.78
CA GLU A 394 9.15 -0.63 5.60
C GLU A 394 9.90 0.37 4.71
N GLN A 395 10.63 -0.12 3.71
CA GLN A 395 11.34 0.72 2.76
C GLN A 395 10.38 1.64 1.99
N ALA A 396 9.23 1.11 1.56
CA ALA A 396 8.20 1.88 0.87
C ALA A 396 7.60 2.98 1.76
N LEU A 397 7.36 2.71 3.05
CA LEU A 397 6.88 3.69 4.02
C LEU A 397 7.91 4.80 4.28
N VAL A 398 9.19 4.47 4.36
CA VAL A 398 10.28 5.45 4.52
C VAL A 398 10.40 6.33 3.28
N ASN A 399 10.35 5.74 2.08
CA ASN A 399 10.37 6.49 0.83
C ASN A 399 9.11 7.38 0.69
N SER A 400 7.99 6.90 1.22
CA SER A 400 6.73 7.64 1.33
C SER A 400 6.73 8.65 2.46
N ARG A 401 7.85 8.98 3.13
CA ARG A 401 7.91 9.97 4.24
C ARG A 401 7.02 9.68 5.44
N LYS A 402 6.39 8.51 5.52
CA LYS A 402 5.55 8.15 6.67
C LYS A 402 6.39 7.77 7.89
N GLY A 403 7.63 7.33 7.64
CA GLY A 403 8.52 6.77 8.64
C GLY A 403 8.19 5.31 8.95
N THR A 404 9.05 4.64 9.72
CA THR A 404 8.89 3.23 10.11
C THR A 404 8.02 3.04 11.35
N ARG A 405 7.81 4.10 12.14
CA ARG A 405 7.20 4.01 13.47
C ARG A 405 5.83 3.34 13.49
N CYS A 406 4.97 3.62 12.50
CA CYS A 406 3.66 2.97 12.39
C CYS A 406 3.79 1.45 12.22
N LEU A 407 4.73 1.00 11.39
CA LEU A 407 5.00 -0.41 11.16
C LEU A 407 5.65 -1.05 12.40
N GLU A 408 6.61 -0.37 13.03
CA GLU A 408 7.26 -0.86 14.25
C GLU A 408 6.28 -1.05 15.41
N GLU A 409 5.35 -0.11 15.62
CA GLU A 409 4.32 -0.21 16.65
C GLU A 409 3.36 -1.37 16.35
N VAL A 410 2.97 -1.56 15.08
CA VAL A 410 2.11 -2.68 14.68
C VAL A 410 2.83 -4.02 14.87
N VAL A 411 4.05 -4.16 14.36
CA VAL A 411 4.83 -5.41 14.43
C VAL A 411 5.12 -5.81 15.87
N LYS A 412 5.41 -4.85 16.77
CA LYS A 412 5.62 -5.12 18.21
C LYS A 412 4.38 -5.68 18.91
N ASN A 413 3.19 -5.41 18.38
CA ASN A 413 1.93 -5.86 18.97
C ASN A 413 1.47 -7.23 18.43
N VAL A 414 2.06 -7.74 17.35
CA VAL A 414 1.74 -9.06 16.80
C VAL A 414 2.55 -10.13 17.52
N ASP A 415 1.91 -11.25 17.88
CA ASP A 415 2.59 -12.40 18.49
C ASP A 415 3.76 -12.85 17.57
N PRO A 416 5.01 -12.89 18.07
CA PRO A 416 6.16 -13.37 17.31
C PRO A 416 6.00 -14.78 16.75
N LYS A 417 5.13 -15.61 17.35
CA LYS A 417 4.78 -16.92 16.78
C LYS A 417 3.97 -16.75 15.49
N THR A 418 3.02 -15.83 15.45
CA THR A 418 2.22 -15.53 14.25
C THR A 418 3.09 -14.94 13.13
N LEU A 419 4.10 -14.13 13.49
CA LEU A 419 5.07 -13.58 12.53
C LEU A 419 6.00 -14.66 11.93
N ARG A 420 6.33 -15.71 12.70
CA ARG A 420 7.22 -16.80 12.28
C ARG A 420 6.50 -18.02 11.70
N ALA A 421 5.23 -18.22 12.02
CA ALA A 421 4.50 -19.45 11.74
C ALA A 421 3.91 -19.56 10.32
N VAL A 422 4.30 -18.70 9.38
CA VAL A 422 3.67 -18.67 8.07
C VAL A 422 4.72 -18.56 6.97
N GLU A 423 5.63 -19.53 6.89
CA GLU A 423 6.01 -20.01 5.55
C GLU A 423 4.74 -20.66 5.00
N THR A 424 4.01 -19.93 4.17
CA THR A 424 2.84 -20.53 3.54
C THR A 424 3.32 -21.65 2.62
N VAL A 425 2.45 -22.65 2.43
CA VAL A 425 2.51 -23.57 1.29
C VAL A 425 2.86 -22.83 -0.01
N THR A 426 2.32 -21.63 -0.21
CA THR A 426 2.57 -20.80 -1.39
C THR A 426 4.02 -20.34 -1.48
N ASP A 427 4.67 -20.01 -0.36
CA ASP A 427 6.06 -19.55 -0.37
C ASP A 427 7.01 -20.69 -0.72
N ARG A 428 6.77 -21.89 -0.19
CA ARG A 428 7.55 -23.08 -0.53
C ARG A 428 7.44 -23.45 -2.01
N ILE A 429 6.23 -23.34 -2.58
CA ILE A 429 6.04 -23.51 -4.02
C ILE A 429 6.82 -22.46 -4.80
N ARG A 430 6.79 -21.19 -4.39
CA ARG A 430 7.50 -20.10 -5.09
C ARG A 430 9.01 -20.27 -5.02
N ASP A 431 9.54 -20.60 -3.84
CA ASP A 431 10.98 -20.76 -3.62
C ASP A 431 11.56 -21.94 -4.42
N ASN A 432 10.70 -22.91 -4.80
CA ASN A 432 11.07 -24.05 -5.63
C ASN A 432 10.46 -24.01 -7.05
N ALA A 433 9.83 -22.89 -7.45
CA ALA A 433 9.03 -22.83 -8.67
C ALA A 433 9.85 -23.12 -9.93
N ASP A 434 11.07 -22.57 -10.03
CA ASP A 434 11.91 -22.77 -11.21
C ASP A 434 12.27 -24.25 -11.42
N ARG A 435 12.62 -24.96 -10.35
CA ARG A 435 12.90 -26.41 -10.38
C ARG A 435 11.65 -27.20 -10.75
N ILE A 436 10.52 -26.87 -10.12
CA ILE A 436 9.24 -27.52 -10.42
C ILE A 436 8.88 -27.35 -11.91
N ILE A 437 9.05 -26.13 -12.44
CA ILE A 437 8.73 -25.79 -13.82
C ILE A 437 9.62 -26.53 -14.81
N GLN A 438 10.90 -26.72 -14.49
CA GLN A 438 11.88 -27.34 -15.39
C GLN A 438 11.87 -28.87 -15.34
N ASP A 439 11.70 -29.46 -14.16
CA ASP A 439 12.06 -30.86 -13.93
C ASP A 439 10.87 -31.83 -14.02
N ILE A 440 9.63 -31.36 -13.83
CA ILE A 440 8.46 -32.24 -13.69
C ILE A 440 7.76 -32.53 -15.01
N GLN A 441 7.48 -33.83 -15.24
CA GLN A 441 6.56 -34.33 -16.26
C GLN A 441 5.10 -34.20 -15.83
N ILE A 442 4.47 -33.13 -16.30
CA ILE A 442 3.17 -32.68 -15.80
C ILE A 442 2.04 -33.70 -15.95
N SER A 443 2.03 -34.47 -17.06
CA SER A 443 0.90 -35.34 -17.39
C SER A 443 0.62 -36.38 -16.30
N GLN A 444 1.68 -36.90 -15.66
CA GLN A 444 1.57 -37.89 -14.59
C GLN A 444 1.02 -37.26 -13.30
N ILE A 445 1.49 -36.05 -12.98
CA ILE A 445 0.99 -35.29 -11.83
C ILE A 445 -0.48 -34.93 -12.01
N LEU A 446 -0.88 -34.50 -13.21
CA LEU A 446 -2.29 -34.21 -13.53
C LEU A 446 -3.18 -35.44 -13.38
N ASP A 447 -2.73 -36.62 -13.84
CA ASP A 447 -3.50 -37.87 -13.67
C ASP A 447 -3.74 -38.19 -12.17
N HIS A 448 -2.73 -37.97 -11.33
CA HIS A 448 -2.84 -38.17 -9.87
C HIS A 448 -3.75 -37.13 -9.22
N MET A 449 -3.57 -35.85 -9.54
CA MET A 449 -4.40 -34.77 -9.02
C MET A 449 -5.86 -34.89 -9.47
N MET A 450 -6.14 -35.36 -10.69
CA MET A 450 -7.48 -35.71 -11.16
C MET A 450 -8.10 -36.84 -10.33
N THR A 451 -7.30 -37.88 -10.05
CA THR A 451 -7.76 -39.06 -9.28
C THR A 451 -8.17 -38.68 -7.85
N HIS A 452 -7.49 -37.70 -7.27
CA HIS A 452 -7.78 -37.16 -5.94
C HIS A 452 -8.76 -35.97 -5.94
N LEU A 453 -9.38 -35.65 -7.08
CA LEU A 453 -10.41 -34.62 -7.23
C LEU A 453 -9.95 -33.19 -6.91
N VAL A 454 -8.63 -32.94 -6.82
CA VAL A 454 -8.11 -31.58 -6.55
C VAL A 454 -8.03 -30.72 -7.81
N ILE A 455 -8.14 -31.34 -8.98
CA ILE A 455 -8.37 -30.69 -10.27
C ILE A 455 -9.54 -31.31 -11.05
N SER A 456 -10.21 -30.48 -11.84
CA SER A 456 -11.30 -30.88 -12.74
C SER A 456 -10.77 -31.22 -14.14
N ALA A 457 -11.62 -31.83 -14.97
CA ALA A 457 -11.30 -32.04 -16.38
C ALA A 457 -11.08 -30.72 -17.13
N ASP A 458 -11.78 -29.66 -16.72
CA ASP A 458 -11.70 -28.34 -17.34
C ASP A 458 -10.34 -27.69 -17.01
N ASP A 459 -9.92 -27.74 -15.74
CA ASP A 459 -8.59 -27.32 -15.31
C ASP A 459 -7.49 -28.03 -16.10
N ARG A 460 -7.62 -29.36 -16.26
CA ARG A 460 -6.65 -30.16 -17.02
C ARG A 460 -6.53 -29.66 -18.45
N ARG A 461 -7.67 -29.41 -19.13
CA ARG A 461 -7.66 -28.92 -20.51
C ARG A 461 -7.06 -27.53 -20.60
N ASP A 462 -7.36 -26.65 -19.65
CA ASP A 462 -6.80 -25.29 -19.61
C ASP A 462 -5.28 -25.33 -19.43
N ILE A 463 -4.77 -26.25 -18.60
CA ILE A 463 -3.34 -26.51 -18.45
C ILE A 463 -2.77 -27.08 -19.76
N GLU A 464 -3.34 -28.16 -20.30
CA GLU A 464 -2.84 -28.83 -21.51
C GLU A 464 -2.99 -27.96 -22.79
N HIS A 465 -3.76 -26.86 -22.74
CA HIS A 465 -3.86 -25.89 -23.82
C HIS A 465 -2.54 -25.14 -24.06
N TYR A 466 -1.70 -25.01 -23.04
CA TYR A 466 -0.39 -24.39 -23.20
C TYR A 466 0.54 -25.30 -24.02
N PRO A 467 1.22 -24.77 -25.06
CA PRO A 467 2.02 -25.59 -25.97
C PRO A 467 3.34 -26.06 -25.35
N ARG A 468 3.87 -25.34 -24.36
CA ARG A 468 5.15 -25.64 -23.72
C ARG A 468 4.94 -26.20 -22.31
N GLN A 469 5.77 -27.18 -21.94
CA GLN A 469 5.67 -27.86 -20.65
C GLN A 469 5.93 -26.95 -19.44
N ASP A 470 6.81 -25.95 -19.59
CA ASP A 470 7.08 -24.93 -18.57
C ASP A 470 5.83 -24.07 -18.29
N ASP A 471 5.13 -23.64 -19.34
CA ASP A 471 3.86 -22.92 -19.23
C ASP A 471 2.77 -23.78 -18.58
N GLN A 472 2.70 -25.07 -18.95
CA GLN A 472 1.79 -26.03 -18.31
C GLN A 472 2.10 -26.17 -16.80
N ASN A 473 3.37 -26.36 -16.43
CA ASN A 473 3.79 -26.51 -15.04
C ASN A 473 3.46 -25.26 -14.21
N LYS A 474 3.65 -24.07 -14.81
CA LYS A 474 3.27 -22.80 -14.20
C LYS A 474 1.75 -22.70 -13.96
N ALA A 475 0.94 -23.09 -14.94
CA ALA A 475 -0.52 -23.12 -14.81
C ALA A 475 -0.98 -24.09 -13.71
N LEU A 476 -0.31 -25.24 -13.57
CA LEU A 476 -0.57 -26.19 -12.48
C LEU A 476 -0.24 -25.60 -11.11
N LEU A 477 0.93 -24.97 -10.96
CA LEU A 477 1.32 -24.33 -9.70
C LEU A 477 0.34 -23.25 -9.27
N ASP A 478 -0.17 -22.47 -10.23
CA ASP A 478 -1.20 -21.47 -9.97
C ASP A 478 -2.47 -22.08 -9.38
N ILE A 479 -2.91 -23.25 -9.89
CA ILE A 479 -4.05 -23.96 -9.35
C ILE A 479 -3.76 -24.50 -7.95
N VAL A 480 -2.58 -25.06 -7.71
CA VAL A 480 -2.16 -25.58 -6.40
C VAL A 480 -2.17 -24.46 -5.36
N ILE A 481 -1.58 -23.30 -5.70
CA ILE A 481 -1.55 -22.10 -4.86
C ILE A 481 -2.98 -21.60 -4.60
N LYS A 482 -3.81 -21.49 -5.64
CA LYS A 482 -5.20 -21.01 -5.54
C LYS A 482 -6.05 -21.91 -4.64
N ARG A 483 -5.84 -23.23 -4.68
CA ARG A 483 -6.63 -24.24 -3.95
C ARG A 483 -6.06 -24.64 -2.58
N ARG A 484 -4.91 -24.07 -2.19
CA ARG A 484 -4.31 -24.17 -0.85
C ARG A 484 -3.96 -25.61 -0.43
N GLU A 485 -4.07 -25.89 0.87
CA GLU A 485 -3.51 -27.06 1.56
C GLU A 485 -3.88 -28.41 0.94
N LEU A 486 -5.12 -28.62 0.52
CA LEU A 486 -5.55 -29.91 -0.04
C LEU A 486 -4.93 -30.19 -1.40
N ALA A 487 -4.91 -29.20 -2.30
CA ALA A 487 -4.27 -29.36 -3.60
C ALA A 487 -2.75 -29.52 -3.44
N TYR A 488 -2.17 -28.83 -2.47
CA TYR A 488 -0.75 -28.94 -2.17
C TYR A 488 -0.34 -30.31 -1.64
N SER A 489 -1.05 -30.87 -0.66
CA SER A 489 -0.70 -32.19 -0.12
C SER A 489 -0.76 -33.26 -1.20
N VAL A 490 -1.81 -33.24 -2.03
CA VAL A 490 -1.96 -34.16 -3.17
C VAL A 490 -0.90 -33.91 -4.24
N PHE A 491 -0.53 -32.66 -4.50
CA PHE A 491 0.56 -32.34 -5.42
C PHE A 491 1.88 -32.91 -4.93
N VAL A 492 2.24 -32.70 -3.66
CA VAL A 492 3.47 -33.24 -3.04
C VAL A 492 3.47 -34.77 -3.01
N ASP A 493 2.34 -35.40 -2.73
CA ASP A 493 2.21 -36.87 -2.81
C ASP A 493 2.34 -37.37 -4.25
N GLY A 494 1.79 -36.64 -5.22
CA GLY A 494 2.01 -36.88 -6.64
C GLY A 494 3.48 -36.84 -7.02
N LEU A 495 4.21 -35.81 -6.57
CA LEU A 495 5.65 -35.70 -6.80
C LEU A 495 6.41 -36.93 -6.29
N ARG A 496 6.11 -37.39 -5.06
CA ARG A 496 6.71 -38.61 -4.51
C ARG A 496 6.38 -39.85 -5.34
N ASN A 497 5.12 -40.01 -5.74
CA ASN A 497 4.68 -41.21 -6.45
C ASN A 497 5.30 -41.37 -7.85
N TYR A 498 5.81 -40.29 -8.45
CA TYR A 498 6.41 -40.30 -9.79
C TYR A 498 7.90 -40.01 -9.80
N GLY A 499 8.60 -40.18 -8.66
CA GLY A 499 10.06 -40.14 -8.60
C GLY A 499 10.68 -38.75 -8.47
N TYR A 500 9.92 -37.75 -8.02
CA TYR A 500 10.39 -36.39 -7.72
C TYR A 500 10.55 -36.19 -6.20
N GLU A 501 11.15 -37.17 -5.50
CA GLU A 501 11.27 -37.14 -4.04
C GLU A 501 12.10 -35.97 -3.52
N ASP A 502 13.12 -35.53 -4.26
CA ASP A 502 13.94 -34.37 -3.92
C ASP A 502 13.09 -33.10 -3.84
N ILE A 503 12.33 -32.79 -4.91
CA ILE A 503 11.41 -31.65 -4.95
C ILE A 503 10.32 -31.79 -3.87
N ALA A 504 9.77 -33.00 -3.70
CA ALA A 504 8.75 -33.25 -2.68
C ALA A 504 9.27 -33.08 -1.24
N ASN A 505 10.56 -33.34 -1.00
CA ASN A 505 11.20 -33.15 0.30
C ASN A 505 11.47 -31.66 0.57
N ASP A 506 11.86 -30.89 -0.44
CA ASP A 506 12.02 -29.43 -0.31
C ASP A 506 10.68 -28.74 -0.02
N LEU A 507 9.58 -29.30 -0.55
CA LEU A 507 8.22 -28.86 -0.26
C LEU A 507 7.65 -29.42 1.06
N LYS A 508 8.36 -30.27 1.79
CA LYS A 508 7.83 -30.92 3.00
C LYS A 508 7.67 -29.91 4.14
N CYS A 509 6.43 -29.66 4.57
CA CYS A 509 6.16 -28.82 5.73
C CYS A 509 6.40 -29.60 7.03
N ASP A 510 7.15 -29.02 7.97
CA ASP A 510 7.45 -29.63 9.28
C ASP A 510 6.22 -29.64 10.23
N THR A 511 5.13 -28.97 9.86
CA THR A 511 3.86 -29.02 10.59
C THR A 511 3.14 -30.35 10.34
N GLN A 512 3.65 -31.41 10.97
CA GLN A 512 3.14 -32.77 10.88
C GLN A 512 1.79 -33.01 11.61
N GLU A 513 1.11 -31.97 12.15
CA GLU A 513 0.05 -32.19 13.15
C GLU A 513 -1.41 -32.08 12.67
N MET A 514 -1.69 -31.76 11.41
CA MET A 514 -3.07 -31.89 10.90
C MET A 514 -3.10 -32.59 9.55
N SER A 515 -3.52 -33.85 9.56
CA SER A 515 -3.99 -34.51 8.34
C SER A 515 -5.05 -33.61 7.68
N PRO A 516 -4.88 -33.20 6.41
CA PRO A 516 -5.82 -32.34 5.68
C PRO A 516 -7.25 -32.89 5.67
N ILE A 517 -7.38 -34.21 5.84
CA ILE A 517 -8.64 -34.92 5.94
C ILE A 517 -9.39 -34.52 7.23
N THR A 518 -8.69 -34.29 8.34
CA THR A 518 -9.31 -33.93 9.63
C THR A 518 -9.82 -32.49 9.65
N ALA A 519 -9.13 -31.55 8.98
CA ALA A 519 -9.58 -30.16 8.85
C ALA A 519 -10.86 -30.03 8.00
N LEU A 520 -10.97 -30.78 6.91
CA LEU A 520 -12.15 -30.81 6.05
C LEU A 520 -13.38 -31.46 6.70
N VAL A 521 -13.18 -32.45 7.60
CA VAL A 521 -14.27 -33.08 8.36
C VAL A 521 -14.87 -32.13 9.41
N SER A 522 -14.13 -31.09 9.82
CA SER A 522 -14.60 -30.11 10.80
C SER A 522 -15.36 -28.91 10.20
N ALA A 523 -15.38 -28.78 8.86
CA ALA A 523 -16.27 -27.84 8.18
C ALA A 523 -17.71 -28.39 8.26
N LYS A 524 -18.51 -27.80 9.16
CA LYS A 524 -19.91 -28.14 9.46
C LYS A 524 -20.71 -28.42 8.19
N ASN A 525 -21.68 -29.33 8.34
CA ASN A 525 -22.74 -29.74 7.40
C ASN A 525 -23.62 -28.58 6.89
N GLU A 526 -23.04 -27.53 6.31
CA GLU A 526 -23.76 -26.48 5.62
C GLU A 526 -24.18 -27.00 4.23
N GLY A 527 -25.47 -27.30 4.10
CA GLY A 527 -26.19 -27.33 2.82
C GLY A 527 -25.59 -28.21 1.72
N LEU A 528 -25.42 -29.52 1.96
CA LEU A 528 -25.07 -30.48 0.90
C LEU A 528 -26.08 -30.51 -0.27
N SER A 529 -27.28 -29.97 -0.08
CA SER A 529 -28.35 -29.89 -1.09
C SER A 529 -28.03 -29.02 -2.30
N ASP A 530 -27.08 -28.08 -2.18
CA ASP A 530 -26.85 -27.06 -3.20
C ASP A 530 -25.72 -27.42 -4.18
N TRP A 531 -25.02 -28.54 -3.93
CA TRP A 531 -23.87 -28.96 -4.71
C TRP A 531 -24.32 -29.83 -5.89
N ASN A 532 -24.57 -29.20 -7.05
CA ASN A 532 -25.04 -29.88 -8.25
C ASN A 532 -23.92 -30.61 -9.02
N VAL A 533 -23.10 -31.42 -8.34
CA VAL A 533 -22.08 -32.24 -9.00
C VAL A 533 -22.62 -33.66 -9.17
N PRO A 534 -22.80 -34.15 -10.41
CA PRO A 534 -23.32 -35.49 -10.63
C PRO A 534 -22.39 -36.57 -10.08
N LEU A 535 -22.96 -37.53 -9.33
CA LEU A 535 -22.21 -38.62 -8.67
C LEU A 535 -21.35 -39.44 -9.65
N HIS A 536 -21.82 -39.64 -10.88
CA HIS A 536 -21.09 -40.40 -11.89
C HIS A 536 -19.78 -39.73 -12.28
N LYS A 537 -19.70 -38.39 -12.28
CA LYS A 537 -18.45 -37.66 -12.58
C LYS A 537 -17.42 -37.89 -11.47
N VAL A 538 -17.85 -37.87 -10.22
CA VAL A 538 -16.98 -38.15 -9.07
C VAL A 538 -16.43 -39.57 -9.14
N ARG A 539 -17.29 -40.56 -9.44
CA ARG A 539 -16.87 -41.96 -9.60
C ARG A 539 -15.87 -42.15 -10.73
N LEU A 540 -16.11 -41.51 -11.88
CA LEU A 540 -15.20 -41.53 -13.02
C LEU A 540 -13.84 -40.93 -12.66
N GLN A 541 -13.80 -39.77 -12.01
CA GLN A 541 -12.54 -39.13 -11.64
C GLN A 541 -11.80 -39.90 -10.53
N LYS A 542 -12.47 -40.43 -9.50
CA LYS A 542 -11.79 -41.25 -8.47
C LYS A 542 -11.14 -42.52 -9.00
N ASN A 543 -11.57 -43.00 -10.17
CA ASN A 543 -10.99 -44.16 -10.85
C ASN A 543 -10.19 -43.77 -12.10
N TYR A 544 -9.88 -42.47 -12.28
CA TYR A 544 -9.28 -41.95 -13.52
C TYR A 544 -7.99 -42.69 -13.89
N LEU A 545 -7.03 -42.80 -12.96
CA LEU A 545 -5.76 -43.50 -13.21
C LEU A 545 -5.93 -44.96 -13.64
N LYS A 546 -6.83 -45.71 -12.98
CA LYS A 546 -7.11 -47.11 -13.36
C LYS A 546 -7.76 -47.19 -14.74
N ILE A 547 -8.71 -46.31 -15.02
CA ILE A 547 -9.39 -46.27 -16.32
C ILE A 547 -8.39 -46.00 -17.46
N ILE A 548 -7.49 -45.04 -17.29
CA ILE A 548 -6.56 -44.69 -18.37
C ILE A 548 -5.48 -45.74 -18.61
N THR A 549 -5.14 -46.54 -17.58
CA THR A 549 -4.08 -47.55 -17.65
C THR A 549 -4.59 -48.92 -18.09
N ASP A 550 -5.78 -49.32 -17.65
CA ASP A 550 -6.21 -50.72 -17.74
C ASP A 550 -7.12 -51.02 -18.94
N ILE A 551 -7.78 -50.01 -19.53
CA ILE A 551 -8.85 -50.24 -20.52
C ILE A 551 -8.34 -50.30 -21.97
N GLN A 552 -8.90 -51.22 -22.77
CA GLN A 552 -8.86 -51.20 -24.23
C GLN A 552 -10.05 -50.38 -24.77
N HIS A 553 -9.78 -49.24 -25.42
CA HIS A 553 -10.82 -48.27 -25.77
C HIS A 553 -11.63 -48.67 -27.01
N GLU A 554 -11.09 -49.45 -27.93
CA GLU A 554 -11.65 -49.69 -29.27
C GLU A 554 -13.08 -50.26 -29.18
N SER A 555 -13.26 -51.35 -28.44
CA SER A 555 -14.55 -52.03 -28.27
C SER A 555 -15.57 -51.16 -27.50
N ILE A 556 -15.10 -50.30 -26.61
CA ILE A 556 -15.93 -49.43 -25.79
C ILE A 556 -16.41 -48.23 -26.59
N VAL A 557 -15.51 -47.58 -27.34
CA VAL A 557 -15.84 -46.43 -28.19
C VAL A 557 -16.86 -46.83 -29.25
N ASP A 558 -16.69 -47.98 -29.90
CA ASP A 558 -17.65 -48.50 -30.89
C ASP A 558 -19.04 -48.71 -30.27
N HIS A 559 -19.10 -49.28 -29.05
CA HIS A 559 -20.37 -49.42 -28.34
C HIS A 559 -20.98 -48.05 -27.99
N LEU A 560 -20.20 -47.08 -27.54
CA LEU A 560 -20.68 -45.74 -27.20
C LEU A 560 -21.19 -44.94 -28.41
N ILE A 561 -20.57 -45.10 -29.58
CA ILE A 561 -21.04 -44.52 -30.85
C ILE A 561 -22.33 -45.22 -31.29
N THR A 562 -22.37 -46.55 -31.25
CA THR A 562 -23.55 -47.36 -31.60
C THR A 562 -24.77 -47.01 -30.71
N LYS A 563 -24.53 -46.59 -29.46
CA LYS A 563 -25.56 -46.16 -28.51
C LYS A 563 -25.87 -44.67 -28.55
N GLU A 564 -25.30 -43.94 -29.51
CA GLU A 564 -25.46 -42.50 -29.73
C GLU A 564 -25.09 -41.67 -28.50
N VAL A 565 -24.22 -42.19 -27.64
CA VAL A 565 -23.64 -41.44 -26.51
C VAL A 565 -22.52 -40.54 -27.01
N MET A 566 -21.77 -41.01 -28.00
CA MET A 566 -20.68 -40.30 -28.66
C MET A 566 -20.95 -40.21 -30.16
N SER A 567 -20.45 -39.14 -30.77
CA SER A 567 -20.47 -38.99 -32.23
C SER A 567 -19.30 -39.74 -32.87
N VAL A 568 -19.36 -39.95 -34.18
CA VAL A 568 -18.22 -40.50 -34.95
C VAL A 568 -17.00 -39.58 -34.84
N ASP A 569 -17.20 -38.27 -34.77
CA ASP A 569 -16.11 -37.31 -34.63
C ASP A 569 -15.49 -37.31 -33.23
N ASP A 570 -16.29 -37.58 -32.18
CA ASP A 570 -15.76 -37.87 -30.84
C ASP A 570 -14.83 -39.09 -30.89
N GLY A 571 -15.25 -40.15 -31.60
CA GLY A 571 -14.44 -41.36 -31.81
C GLY A 571 -13.12 -41.07 -32.52
N LYS A 572 -13.15 -40.31 -33.62
CA LYS A 572 -11.91 -39.88 -34.33
C LYS A 572 -10.96 -39.08 -33.43
N LYS A 573 -11.51 -38.22 -32.56
CA LYS A 573 -10.71 -37.44 -31.60
C LYS A 573 -10.10 -38.34 -30.51
N ILE A 574 -10.77 -39.42 -30.14
CA ILE A 574 -10.19 -40.43 -29.24
C ILE A 574 -9.03 -41.14 -29.95
N GLU A 575 -9.26 -41.62 -31.17
CA GLU A 575 -8.29 -42.36 -31.98
C GLU A 575 -7.06 -41.56 -32.40
N SER A 576 -7.11 -40.22 -32.36
CA SER A 576 -5.96 -39.38 -32.67
C SER A 576 -4.87 -39.40 -31.59
N GLY A 577 -5.14 -39.97 -30.41
CA GLY A 577 -4.13 -40.19 -29.37
C GLY A 577 -3.05 -41.18 -29.84
N LYS A 578 -1.78 -40.90 -29.54
CA LYS A 578 -0.63 -41.70 -30.01
C LYS A 578 -0.43 -42.96 -29.19
N THR A 579 -0.77 -42.91 -27.91
CA THR A 579 -0.63 -44.01 -26.96
C THR A 579 -2.00 -44.48 -26.47
N PRO A 580 -2.16 -45.75 -26.06
CA PRO A 580 -3.40 -46.23 -25.46
C PRO A 580 -3.87 -45.35 -24.28
N GLN A 581 -2.93 -44.87 -23.46
CA GLN A 581 -3.22 -43.97 -22.35
C GLN A 581 -3.74 -42.62 -22.82
N GLU A 582 -3.14 -42.02 -23.86
CA GLU A 582 -3.66 -40.76 -24.45
C GLU A 582 -5.06 -40.95 -25.03
N LYS A 583 -5.32 -42.07 -25.72
CA LYS A 583 -6.65 -42.38 -26.23
C LYS A 583 -7.65 -42.55 -25.08
N ASN A 584 -7.29 -43.26 -24.02
CA ASN A 584 -8.14 -43.40 -22.83
C ASN A 584 -8.37 -42.07 -22.09
N ARG A 585 -7.37 -41.17 -22.05
CA ARG A 585 -7.54 -39.81 -21.51
C ARG A 585 -8.56 -39.01 -22.34
N ASN A 586 -8.47 -39.08 -23.66
CA ASN A 586 -9.46 -38.45 -24.56
C ASN A 586 -10.86 -39.03 -24.34
N LEU A 587 -10.98 -40.36 -24.16
CA LEU A 587 -12.24 -41.00 -23.81
C LEU A 587 -12.81 -40.49 -22.48
N MET A 588 -11.97 -40.36 -21.45
CA MET A 588 -12.38 -39.85 -20.14
C MET A 588 -12.82 -38.38 -20.19
N ASP A 589 -12.11 -37.53 -20.94
CA ASP A 589 -12.50 -36.14 -21.15
C ASP A 589 -13.87 -36.03 -21.84
N MET A 590 -14.19 -36.94 -22.77
CA MET A 590 -15.51 -37.02 -23.38
C MET A 590 -16.57 -37.48 -22.36
N LEU A 591 -16.29 -38.56 -21.60
CA LEU A 591 -17.24 -39.13 -20.63
C LEU A 591 -17.62 -38.14 -19.52
N LEU A 592 -16.66 -37.36 -19.02
CA LEU A 592 -16.91 -36.35 -17.97
C LEU A 592 -17.80 -35.19 -18.44
N ARG A 593 -17.97 -35.01 -19.75
CA ARG A 593 -18.90 -34.06 -20.36
C ARG A 593 -20.27 -34.65 -20.65
N LYS A 594 -20.41 -35.98 -20.65
CA LYS A 594 -21.71 -36.64 -20.87
C LYS A 594 -22.54 -36.70 -19.58
N ASN A 595 -23.84 -36.85 -19.77
CA ASN A 595 -24.81 -37.05 -18.69
C ASN A 595 -24.74 -38.48 -18.15
N GLU A 596 -25.60 -38.79 -17.18
CA GLU A 596 -25.67 -40.10 -16.54
C GLU A 596 -25.91 -41.26 -17.51
N ARG A 597 -26.65 -41.04 -18.62
CA ARG A 597 -26.82 -42.04 -19.68
C ARG A 597 -25.47 -42.46 -20.27
N GLY A 598 -24.57 -41.50 -20.51
CA GLY A 598 -23.25 -41.80 -21.05
C GLY A 598 -22.39 -42.65 -20.10
N PHE A 599 -22.46 -42.35 -18.80
CA PHE A 599 -21.83 -43.18 -17.77
C PHE A 599 -22.40 -44.60 -17.75
N ASN A 600 -23.72 -44.75 -17.75
CA ASN A 600 -24.37 -46.07 -17.68
C ASN A 600 -24.02 -46.94 -18.90
N GLU A 601 -23.97 -46.38 -20.10
CA GLU A 601 -23.56 -47.12 -21.29
C GLU A 601 -22.05 -47.46 -21.29
N PHE A 602 -21.21 -46.61 -20.70
CA PHE A 602 -19.80 -46.92 -20.48
C PHE A 602 -19.61 -48.11 -19.54
N ILE A 603 -20.33 -48.15 -18.40
CA ILE A 603 -20.31 -49.29 -17.48
C ILE A 603 -20.82 -50.58 -18.16
N LYS A 604 -21.87 -50.49 -19.00
CA LYS A 604 -22.35 -51.64 -19.79
C LYS A 604 -21.33 -52.12 -20.80
N ALA A 605 -20.60 -51.20 -21.45
CA ALA A 605 -19.54 -51.56 -22.39
C ALA A 605 -18.42 -52.33 -21.67
N LEU A 606 -17.96 -51.84 -20.51
CA LEU A 606 -16.95 -52.52 -19.70
C LEU A 606 -17.40 -53.92 -19.24
N ARG A 607 -18.68 -54.11 -18.90
CA ARG A 607 -19.23 -55.42 -18.51
C ARG A 607 -19.36 -56.43 -19.65
N LYS A 608 -19.49 -55.96 -20.89
CA LYS A 608 -19.51 -56.83 -22.06
C LYS A 608 -18.12 -57.36 -22.40
N ASP A 609 -17.09 -56.61 -22.04
CA ASP A 609 -15.72 -57.06 -22.12
C ASP A 609 -15.43 -58.02 -20.95
N THR A 610 -15.09 -59.27 -21.26
CA THR A 610 -14.76 -60.28 -20.26
C THR A 610 -13.56 -59.89 -19.39
N ILE A 611 -12.70 -58.96 -19.86
CA ILE A 611 -11.50 -58.51 -19.16
C ILE A 611 -11.82 -57.38 -18.16
N HIS A 612 -12.79 -56.51 -18.46
CA HIS A 612 -13.01 -55.27 -17.71
C HIS A 612 -14.27 -55.26 -16.83
N GLY A 613 -14.98 -56.39 -16.72
CA GLY A 613 -16.17 -56.52 -15.88
C GLY A 613 -15.95 -56.12 -14.41
N ASP A 614 -14.83 -56.52 -13.82
CA ASP A 614 -14.48 -56.19 -12.42
C ASP A 614 -14.22 -54.69 -12.22
N LEU A 615 -13.61 -54.03 -13.21
CA LEU A 615 -13.38 -52.58 -13.19
C LEU A 615 -14.71 -51.81 -13.26
N ALA A 616 -15.66 -52.29 -14.07
CA ALA A 616 -17.00 -51.70 -14.15
C ALA A 616 -17.70 -51.71 -12.77
N ASP A 617 -17.63 -52.86 -12.10
CA ASP A 617 -18.16 -53.05 -10.75
C ASP A 617 -17.45 -52.17 -9.73
N GLN A 618 -16.12 -52.04 -9.82
CA GLN A 618 -15.34 -51.17 -8.94
C GLN A 618 -15.76 -49.69 -9.10
N ILE A 619 -15.90 -49.21 -10.33
CA ILE A 619 -16.29 -47.81 -10.62
C ILE A 619 -17.70 -47.54 -10.08
N GLU A 620 -18.66 -48.43 -10.35
CA GLU A 620 -20.05 -48.27 -9.92
C GLU A 620 -20.20 -48.30 -8.39
N LYS A 621 -19.43 -49.16 -7.71
CA LYS A 621 -19.42 -49.32 -6.24
C LYS A 621 -18.49 -48.32 -5.53
N THR A 622 -17.79 -47.45 -6.26
CA THR A 622 -16.87 -46.47 -5.65
C THR A 622 -17.64 -45.56 -4.69
N GLU A 623 -17.21 -45.56 -3.43
CA GLU A 623 -17.75 -44.70 -2.38
C GLU A 623 -17.50 -43.23 -2.74
N VAL A 624 -18.56 -42.44 -2.79
CA VAL A 624 -18.51 -40.98 -3.00
C VAL A 624 -18.86 -40.31 -1.69
N ARG A 625 -17.91 -39.59 -1.11
CA ARG A 625 -18.09 -38.85 0.15
C ARG A 625 -18.56 -37.43 -0.12
N SER A 626 -19.17 -36.80 0.88
CA SER A 626 -19.54 -35.37 0.83
C SER A 626 -18.33 -34.47 0.54
N THR A 627 -17.17 -34.81 1.10
CA THR A 627 -15.90 -34.10 0.86
C THR A 627 -15.44 -34.20 -0.59
N ASP A 628 -15.73 -35.30 -1.28
CA ASP A 628 -15.36 -35.53 -2.68
C ASP A 628 -16.17 -34.58 -3.59
N ILE A 629 -17.48 -34.51 -3.35
CA ILE A 629 -18.42 -33.61 -4.03
C ILE A 629 -18.01 -32.15 -3.78
N ALA A 630 -17.70 -31.83 -2.52
CA ALA A 630 -17.31 -30.48 -2.12
C ALA A 630 -16.01 -30.02 -2.78
N THR A 631 -15.01 -30.91 -2.83
CA THR A 631 -13.73 -30.61 -3.47
C THR A 631 -13.91 -30.41 -4.97
N LEU A 632 -14.64 -31.30 -5.64
CA LEU A 632 -14.83 -31.20 -7.08
C LEU A 632 -15.67 -29.98 -7.50
N HIS A 633 -16.71 -29.63 -6.76
CA HIS A 633 -17.49 -28.42 -7.05
C HIS A 633 -16.68 -27.14 -6.92
N LYS A 634 -15.76 -27.07 -5.93
CA LYS A 634 -14.80 -25.96 -5.82
C LYS A 634 -13.86 -25.89 -7.02
N CYS A 635 -13.67 -26.99 -7.75
CA CYS A 635 -12.88 -27.00 -8.98
C CYS A 635 -13.67 -26.51 -10.20
N LEU A 636 -15.00 -26.55 -10.16
CA LEU A 636 -15.89 -26.14 -11.26
C LEU A 636 -16.32 -24.65 -11.18
N LYS A 637 -15.93 -23.94 -10.12
CA LYS A 637 -16.15 -22.50 -9.89
C LYS A 637 -14.82 -21.77 -9.99
#